data_AF-A0A7T5R7R1-F1
#
_entry.id   AF-A0A7T5R7R1-F1
#
_cell.length_a   1.000
_cell.length_b   1.000
_cell.length_c   1.000
_cell.angle_alpha   90.00
_cell.angle_beta   90.00
_cell.angle_gamma   90.00
#
_symmetry.space_group_name_H-M   'P 1'
#
loop_
_entity.id
_entity.type
_entity.pdbx_description
1 polymer ?
#
loop_
_entity_poly.entity_id
_entity_poly.type
_entity_poly.pdbx_seq_one_letter_code
_entity_poly.pdbx_strand_id
1 'polypeptide(L)'
;MEKRGQSLPLNVIVIAIIVVVVLVVLVAYFLGGFGRLGGKVGSTFGTTTAGSDLTLATSACKTLCTQINLFDSPKSSPFCQRTFDVDKNGDGELGQGETEISCSQLVTDCKDKDNKAVSC
;
A
#
# COMPACT_ATOMS: atom_id res chain seq x y z
N MET A 1 3.12 -28.65 -59.53
CA MET A 1 3.31 -27.79 -58.34
C MET A 1 2.37 -26.60 -58.50
N GLU A 2 1.13 -26.73 -58.02
CA GLU A 2 0.14 -25.64 -58.07
C GLU A 2 0.13 -24.89 -56.74
N LYS A 3 0.29 -23.58 -56.84
CA LYS A 3 0.30 -22.66 -55.70
C LYS A 3 -1.15 -22.32 -55.30
N ARG A 4 -1.40 -22.48 -54.00
CA ARG A 4 -1.99 -21.47 -53.10
C ARG A 4 -3.41 -21.01 -53.41
N GLY A 5 -4.34 -21.61 -52.70
CA GLY A 5 -5.70 -21.10 -52.54
C GLY A 5 -6.56 -22.12 -51.82
N GLN A 6 -6.09 -22.66 -50.68
CA GLN A 6 -6.98 -23.41 -49.82
C GLN A 6 -8.00 -22.39 -49.30
N SER A 7 -9.21 -22.43 -49.86
CA SER A 7 -10.35 -21.69 -49.37
C SER A 7 -10.51 -22.07 -47.91
N LEU A 8 -9.97 -21.24 -47.01
CA LEU A 8 -10.17 -21.43 -45.59
C LEU A 8 -11.69 -21.52 -45.41
N PRO A 9 -12.20 -22.62 -44.84
CA PRO A 9 -13.63 -22.78 -44.67
C PRO A 9 -14.14 -21.52 -43.99
N LEU A 10 -15.24 -20.94 -44.48
CA LEU A 10 -15.75 -19.65 -43.97
C LEU A 10 -15.91 -19.69 -42.43
N ASN A 11 -16.22 -20.86 -41.89
CA ASN A 11 -16.26 -21.14 -40.46
C ASN A 11 -14.94 -20.87 -39.72
N VAL A 12 -13.79 -21.20 -40.32
CA VAL A 12 -12.46 -20.95 -39.74
C VAL A 12 -12.16 -19.44 -39.67
N ILE A 13 -12.56 -18.69 -40.70
CA ILE A 13 -12.40 -17.23 -40.71
C ILE A 13 -13.26 -16.59 -39.61
N VAL A 14 -14.50 -17.05 -39.45
CA VAL A 14 -15.39 -16.57 -38.39
C VAL A 14 -14.83 -16.87 -36.99
N ILE A 15 -14.35 -18.10 -36.77
CA ILE A 15 -13.75 -18.49 -35.48
C ILE A 15 -12.50 -17.64 -35.20
N ALA A 16 -11.65 -17.41 -36.19
CA ALA A 16 -10.45 -16.59 -36.04
C ALA A 16 -10.77 -15.15 -35.60
N ILE A 17 -11.81 -14.54 -36.19
CA ILE A 17 -12.23 -13.18 -35.81
C ILE A 17 -12.77 -13.16 -34.37
N ILE A 18 -13.58 -14.14 -33.97
CA ILE A 18 -14.12 -14.23 -32.61
C ILE A 18 -12.97 -14.33 -31.59
N VAL A 19 -11.97 -15.18 -31.86
CA VAL A 19 -10.81 -15.35 -30.97
C VAL A 19 -10.02 -14.04 -30.82
N VAL A 20 -9.82 -13.30 -31.91
CA VAL A 20 -9.13 -12.00 -31.87
C VAL A 20 -9.92 -10.99 -31.03
N VAL A 21 -11.25 -10.91 -31.19
CA VAL A 21 -12.10 -10.01 -30.39
C VAL A 21 -12.05 -10.37 -28.91
N VAL A 22 -12.14 -11.66 -28.56
CA VAL A 22 -12.04 -12.12 -27.16
C VAL A 22 -10.68 -11.78 -26.56
N LEU A 23 -9.59 -11.97 -27.31
CA LEU A 23 -8.25 -11.59 -26.85
C LEU A 23 -8.14 -10.08 -26.56
N VAL A 24 -8.66 -9.23 -27.44
CA VAL A 24 -8.65 -7.78 -27.24
C VAL A 24 -9.46 -7.39 -26.01
N VAL A 25 -10.63 -8.00 -25.81
CA VAL A 25 -11.47 -7.74 -24.62
C VAL A 25 -10.76 -8.18 -23.34
N LEU A 26 -10.14 -9.37 -23.32
CA LEU A 26 -9.36 -9.83 -22.17
C LEU A 26 -8.21 -8.87 -21.86
N VAL A 27 -7.41 -8.50 -22.86
CA VAL A 27 -6.32 -7.52 -22.71
C VAL A 27 -6.86 -6.20 -22.18
N ALA A 28 -7.97 -5.68 -22.71
CA ALA A 28 -8.56 -4.43 -22.22
C ALA A 28 -9.04 -4.54 -20.75
N TYR A 29 -9.63 -5.66 -20.34
CA TYR A 29 -9.99 -5.92 -18.94
C TYR A 29 -8.77 -6.04 -18.04
N PHE A 30 -7.74 -6.77 -18.47
CA PHE A 30 -6.50 -6.92 -17.71
C PHE A 30 -5.75 -5.59 -17.61
N LEU A 31 -5.62 -4.81 -18.69
CA LEU A 31 -4.98 -3.50 -18.67
C LEU A 31 -5.81 -2.47 -17.89
N GLY A 32 -7.14 -2.49 -18.01
CA GLY A 32 -8.04 -1.59 -17.26
C GLY A 32 -8.10 -1.90 -15.76
N GLY A 33 -8.01 -3.18 -15.39
CA GLY A 33 -7.97 -3.63 -13.99
C GLY A 33 -6.59 -3.48 -13.34
N PHE A 34 -5.51 -3.84 -14.04
CA PHE A 34 -4.14 -3.70 -13.53
C PHE A 34 -3.60 -2.28 -13.61
N GLY A 35 -4.08 -1.41 -14.50
CA GLY A 35 -3.64 -0.01 -14.54
C GLY A 35 -3.92 0.75 -13.23
N ARG A 36 -4.98 0.38 -12.50
CA ARG A 36 -5.33 0.94 -11.18
C ARG A 36 -4.52 0.31 -10.03
N LEU A 37 -3.96 -0.88 -10.23
CA LEU A 37 -3.10 -1.56 -9.26
C LEU A 37 -1.61 -1.26 -9.49
N GLY A 38 -1.17 -1.04 -10.73
CA GLY A 38 0.22 -0.71 -11.08
C GLY A 38 0.66 0.67 -10.60
N GLY A 39 -0.24 1.66 -10.62
CA GLY A 39 -0.01 2.96 -9.98
C GLY A 39 0.06 2.88 -8.44
N LYS A 40 -0.46 1.79 -7.86
CA LYS A 40 -0.44 1.54 -6.40
C LYS A 40 0.69 0.60 -5.97
N VAL A 41 1.22 -0.23 -6.87
CA VAL A 41 2.32 -1.15 -6.60
C VAL A 41 3.69 -0.47 -6.72
N GLY A 42 3.83 0.56 -7.59
CA GLY A 42 5.03 1.39 -7.62
C GLY A 42 5.20 2.28 -6.37
N SER A 43 4.09 2.69 -5.74
CA SER A 43 4.08 3.47 -4.50
C SER A 43 4.07 2.61 -3.22
N THR A 44 3.84 1.30 -3.32
CA THR A 44 3.92 0.40 -2.16
C THR A 44 5.35 -0.11 -1.92
N PHE A 45 6.22 -0.09 -2.93
CA PHE A 45 7.62 -0.53 -2.80
C PHE A 45 8.65 0.59 -2.67
N GLY A 46 8.27 1.83 -2.98
CA GLY A 46 9.06 3.02 -2.66
C GLY A 46 8.54 3.65 -1.38
N THR A 47 9.13 3.26 -0.24
CA THR A 47 9.16 4.03 1.02
C THR A 47 7.85 4.64 1.49
N THR A 48 7.34 4.07 2.59
CA THR A 48 6.25 4.58 3.41
C THR A 48 4.86 4.26 2.88
N THR A 49 4.18 3.41 3.64
CA THR A 49 2.73 3.23 3.71
C THR A 49 2.02 4.58 3.62
N ALA A 50 1.64 5.00 2.40
CA ALA A 50 0.76 6.15 2.19
C ALA A 50 -0.54 5.89 2.95
N GLY A 51 -0.74 6.65 4.04
CA GLY A 51 -1.91 6.61 4.89
C GLY A 51 -2.11 5.28 5.63
N SER A 52 -1.31 5.00 6.66
CA SER A 52 -1.90 4.21 7.75
C SER A 52 -3.00 5.06 8.36
N ASP A 53 -4.26 4.57 8.30
CA ASP A 53 -5.37 5.15 9.05
C ASP A 53 -4.88 5.54 10.44
N LEU A 54 -5.21 6.75 10.89
CA LEU A 54 -4.78 7.26 12.21
C LEU A 54 -5.12 6.27 13.33
N THR A 55 -6.17 5.46 13.14
CA THR A 55 -6.56 4.33 13.99
C THR A 55 -5.54 3.18 13.99
N LEU A 56 -4.98 2.81 12.83
CA LEU A 56 -3.94 1.80 12.68
C LEU A 56 -2.61 2.27 13.27
N ALA A 57 -2.24 3.54 13.02
CA ALA A 57 -1.07 4.16 13.64
C ALA A 57 -1.21 4.18 15.17
N THR A 58 -2.38 4.59 15.69
CA THR A 58 -2.67 4.58 17.13
C THR A 58 -2.60 3.17 17.72
N SER A 59 -3.15 2.16 17.04
CA SER A 59 -3.11 0.76 17.50
C SER A 59 -1.68 0.22 17.54
N ALA A 60 -0.88 0.53 16.53
CA ALA A 60 0.54 0.19 16.48
C ALA A 60 1.31 0.85 17.64
N CYS A 61 1.10 2.15 17.88
CA CYS A 61 1.73 2.87 18.98
C CYS A 61 1.33 2.33 20.36
N LYS A 62 0.07 1.94 20.56
CA LYS A 62 -0.37 1.26 21.80
C LYS A 62 0.36 -0.07 22.01
N THR A 63 0.55 -0.84 20.94
CA THR A 63 1.29 -2.11 20.99
C THR A 63 2.76 -1.84 21.36
N LEU A 64 3.40 -0.86 20.73
CA LEU A 64 4.77 -0.47 21.05
C LEU A 64 4.92 0.04 22.48
N CYS A 65 3.92 0.75 22.99
CA CYS A 65 3.88 1.21 24.37
C CYS A 65 3.91 0.03 25.36
N THR A 66 3.15 -1.05 25.10
CA THR A 66 3.19 -2.23 25.98
C THR A 66 4.57 -2.91 25.99
N GLN A 67 5.27 -2.87 24.85
CA GLN A 67 6.61 -3.44 24.68
C GLN A 67 7.72 -2.56 25.26
N ILE A 68 7.44 -1.32 25.65
CA ILE A 68 8.45 -0.42 26.23
C ILE A 68 9.06 -1.01 27.50
N ASN A 69 8.24 -1.80 28.21
CA ASN A 69 8.64 -2.60 29.36
C ASN A 69 9.66 -3.69 29.04
N LEU A 70 10.12 -3.83 27.80
CA LEU A 70 11.20 -4.77 27.45
C LEU A 70 12.54 -4.07 27.28
N PHE A 71 12.54 -2.74 27.21
CA PHE A 71 13.74 -1.93 27.03
C PHE A 71 14.21 -1.34 28.37
N ASP A 72 15.52 -1.16 28.56
CA ASP A 72 16.10 -0.47 29.72
C ASP A 72 16.03 1.06 29.58
N SER A 73 15.91 1.55 28.36
CA SER A 73 15.82 2.98 28.07
C SER A 73 14.57 3.26 27.22
N PRO A 74 13.50 3.78 27.83
CA PRO A 74 12.24 4.03 27.11
C PRO A 74 12.41 5.01 25.95
N LYS A 75 13.38 5.93 26.02
CA LYS A 75 13.75 6.87 24.94
C LYS A 75 14.35 6.20 23.70
N SER A 76 15.00 5.06 23.88
CA SER A 76 15.58 4.27 22.77
C SER A 76 14.60 3.24 22.20
N SER A 77 13.41 3.14 22.80
CA SER A 77 12.44 2.16 22.39
C SER A 77 11.87 2.49 21.01
N PRO A 78 11.34 1.47 20.30
CA PRO A 78 10.65 1.70 19.04
C PRO A 78 9.44 2.63 19.20
N PHE A 79 8.87 2.77 20.40
CA PHE A 79 7.79 3.74 20.64
C PHE A 79 8.26 5.19 20.38
N CYS A 80 9.48 5.56 20.75
CA CYS A 80 9.98 6.92 20.55
C CYS A 80 10.58 7.19 19.17
N GLN A 81 11.04 6.13 18.50
CA GLN A 81 11.68 6.25 17.18
C GLN A 81 10.71 6.04 16.03
N ARG A 82 9.52 5.50 16.28
CA ARG A 82 8.54 5.23 15.23
C ARG A 82 7.69 6.46 14.95
N THR A 83 7.73 6.85 13.69
CA THR A 83 6.98 7.93 13.12
C THR A 83 6.01 7.40 12.07
N PHE A 84 4.87 8.07 11.92
CA PHE A 84 3.85 7.73 10.95
C PHE A 84 3.58 8.95 10.08
N ASP A 85 3.69 8.73 8.79
CA ASP A 85 3.27 9.70 7.80
C ASP A 85 1.75 9.61 7.66
N VAL A 86 1.06 10.62 8.18
CA VAL A 86 -0.40 10.72 8.13
C VAL A 86 -0.79 11.70 7.04
N ASP A 87 -1.37 11.15 6.00
CA ASP A 87 -2.07 11.88 4.95
C ASP A 87 -3.27 12.63 5.58
N LYS A 88 -3.14 13.95 5.70
CA LYS A 88 -4.13 14.81 6.35
C LYS A 88 -5.18 15.32 5.37
N ASN A 89 -4.85 15.39 4.09
CA ASN A 89 -5.73 15.94 3.05
C ASN A 89 -6.49 14.85 2.28
N GLY A 90 -6.17 13.57 2.52
CA GLY A 90 -6.81 12.40 1.94
C GLY A 90 -6.56 12.28 0.43
N ASP A 91 -5.50 12.91 -0.08
CA ASP A 91 -5.16 12.88 -1.51
C ASP A 91 -4.31 11.66 -1.89
N GLY A 92 -3.85 10.89 -0.90
CA GLY A 92 -3.02 9.71 -1.08
C GLY A 92 -1.54 10.01 -1.36
N GLU A 93 -1.09 11.26 -1.17
CA GLU A 93 0.27 11.73 -1.42
C GLU A 93 0.86 12.44 -0.19
N LEU A 94 2.05 12.02 0.25
CA LEU A 94 2.79 12.72 1.31
C LEU A 94 3.42 14.01 0.77
N GLY A 95 2.64 15.09 0.76
CA GLY A 95 3.04 16.41 0.26
C GLY A 95 3.93 17.22 1.23
N GLN A 96 4.56 18.29 0.72
CA GLN A 96 5.32 19.26 1.53
C GLN A 96 4.36 20.01 2.48
N GLY A 97 4.20 19.50 3.70
CA GLY A 97 3.28 20.04 4.71
C GLY A 97 2.51 18.97 5.47
N GLU A 98 2.53 17.72 4.98
CA GLU A 98 1.99 16.58 5.71
C GLU A 98 2.95 16.19 6.81
N THR A 99 2.46 16.26 8.05
CA THR A 99 3.29 16.25 9.24
C THR A 99 3.49 14.82 9.68
N GLU A 100 4.74 14.37 9.72
CA GLU A 100 5.15 13.15 10.41
C GLU A 100 4.66 13.21 11.88
N ILE A 101 3.80 12.26 12.28
CA ILE A 101 3.28 12.16 13.64
C ILE A 101 4.03 11.04 14.37
N SER A 102 4.71 11.39 15.45
CA SER A 102 5.37 10.40 16.31
C SER A 102 4.34 9.67 17.19
N CYS A 103 4.65 8.43 17.60
CA CYS A 103 3.79 7.71 18.56
C CYS A 103 3.57 8.46 19.87
N SER A 104 4.54 9.27 20.32
CA SER A 104 4.42 10.11 21.51
C SER A 104 3.33 11.18 21.38
N GLN A 105 3.01 11.61 20.16
CA GLN A 105 1.90 12.55 19.91
C GLN A 105 0.54 11.86 19.80
N LEU A 106 0.51 10.58 19.39
CA LEU A 106 -0.73 9.79 19.28
C LEU A 106 -1.16 9.16 20.61
N VAL A 107 -0.20 8.79 21.46
CA VAL A 107 -0.45 8.06 22.71
C VAL A 107 0.29 8.74 23.85
N THR A 108 -0.41 9.62 24.57
CA THR A 108 0.13 10.36 25.72
C THR A 108 0.13 9.55 27.02
N ASP A 109 -0.68 8.48 27.08
CA ASP A 109 -0.90 7.72 28.31
C ASP A 109 0.11 6.56 28.49
N CYS A 110 1.17 6.54 27.69
CA CYS A 110 2.15 5.46 27.73
C CYS A 110 2.99 5.49 29.01
N LYS A 111 3.12 4.35 29.68
CA LYS A 111 3.89 4.21 30.92
C LYS A 111 4.97 3.13 30.83
N ASP A 112 6.11 3.45 31.40
CA ASP A 112 7.30 2.60 31.56
C ASP A 112 7.11 1.56 32.70
N LYS A 113 8.05 0.62 32.84
CA LYS A 113 8.13 -0.39 33.91
C LYS A 113 7.99 0.22 35.32
N ASP A 114 8.52 1.41 35.51
CA ASP A 114 8.48 2.21 36.73
C ASP A 114 7.18 3.03 36.88
N ASN A 115 6.16 2.78 36.04
CA ASN A 115 4.88 3.52 36.01
C ASN A 115 5.08 5.03 35.75
N LYS A 116 6.19 5.40 35.10
CA LYS A 116 6.50 6.77 34.70
C LYS A 116 5.97 7.04 33.30
N ALA A 117 5.47 8.25 33.09
CA ALA A 117 5.05 8.69 31.77
C ALA A 117 6.26 8.65 30.80
N VAL A 118 6.07 8.01 29.67
CA VAL A 118 7.10 7.88 28.64
C VAL A 118 7.10 9.17 27.81
N SER A 119 8.12 10.00 27.98
CA SER A 119 8.38 11.12 27.09
C SER A 119 9.56 10.80 26.17
N CYS A 120 9.21 10.67 24.91
CA CYS A 120 10.06 10.98 23.79
C CYS A 120 10.09 12.51 23.64
#